data_AF-A0A7X7PIR6-F1
#
_entry.id   AF-A0A7X7PIR6-F1
#
_cell.length_a   1.000
_cell.length_b   1.000
_cell.length_c   1.000
_cell.angle_alpha   90.00
_cell.angle_beta   90.00
_cell.angle_gamma   90.00
#
_symmetry.space_group_name_H-M   'P 1'
#
loop_
_entity.id
_entity.type
_entity.pdbx_description
1 polymer ?
#
loop_
_entity_poly.entity_id
_entity_poly.type
_entity_poly.pdbx_seq_one_letter_code
_entity_poly.pdbx_strand_id
1 'polypeptide(L)' 'KRGDRVQISGFGTFETRERKARTGRNPRTGTEIRIGPTVSASFRPGKALKDAVKPA' A
#
# COMPACT_ATOMS: atom_id res chain seq x y z
N LYS A 1 -8.91 16.37 -0.45
CA LYS A 1 -8.94 15.03 0.17
C LYS A 1 -7.55 14.77 0.75
N ARG A 2 -7.41 14.69 2.07
CA ARG A 2 -6.15 14.82 2.82
C ARG A 2 -5.72 13.46 3.39
N GLY A 3 -5.51 12.47 2.54
CA GLY A 3 -5.23 11.09 2.99
C GLY A 3 -6.40 10.37 3.65
N ASP A 4 -7.60 10.93 3.50
CA ASP A 4 -8.82 10.34 4.06
C ASP A 4 -9.06 8.95 3.48
N ARG A 5 -9.51 8.05 4.34
CA ARG A 5 -9.91 6.69 3.95
C ARG A 5 -11.10 6.77 2.99
N VAL A 6 -10.99 6.12 1.83
CA VAL A 6 -12.07 6.01 0.86
C VAL A 6 -12.58 4.57 0.85
N GLN A 7 -13.79 4.36 1.35
CA GLN A 7 -14.44 3.06 1.35
C GLN A 7 -15.43 2.98 0.18
N ILE A 8 -15.29 1.93 -0.62
CA ILE A 8 -16.20 1.58 -1.70
C ILE A 8 -16.90 0.28 -1.30
N SER A 9 -18.19 0.39 -0.96
CA SER A 9 -19.02 -0.75 -0.55
C SER A 9 -18.97 -1.87 -1.60
N GLY A 10 -18.77 -3.11 -1.14
CA GLY A 10 -18.61 -4.28 -2.01
C GLY A 10 -17.23 -4.45 -2.65
N PHE A 11 -16.47 -3.37 -2.87
CA PHE A 11 -15.18 -3.45 -3.56
C PHE A 11 -13.99 -3.49 -2.60
N GLY A 12 -13.88 -2.50 -1.70
CA GLY A 12 -12.76 -2.39 -0.78
C GLY A 12 -12.49 -0.96 -0.33
N THR A 13 -11.36 -0.78 0.34
CA THR A 13 -11.01 0.47 1.01
C THR A 13 -9.63 0.94 0.58
N PHE A 14 -9.52 2.17 0.13
CA PHE A 14 -8.25 2.86 -0.09
C PHE A 14 -7.88 3.66 1.16
N GLU A 15 -6.61 3.56 1.57
CA GLU A 15 -6.05 4.30 2.69
C GLU A 15 -4.63 4.76 2.37
N THR A 16 -4.19 5.85 2.98
CA THR A 16 -2.79 6.26 2.92
C THR A 16 -1.97 5.52 3.95
N ARG A 17 -0.86 4.92 3.51
CA ARG A 17 0.12 4.27 4.35
C ARG A 17 1.40 5.08 4.36
N GLU A 18 1.73 5.60 5.53
CA GLU A 18 2.99 6.28 5.78
C GLU A 18 4.09 5.27 6.06
N ARG A 19 5.25 5.48 5.43
CA ARG A 19 6.47 4.72 5.67
C ARG A 19 7.50 5.68 6.24
N LYS A 20 8.05 5.32 7.42
CA LYS A 20 9.13 6.07 8.05
C LYS A 20 10.40 5.99 7.21
N ALA A 21 11.27 6.98 7.38
CA ALA A 21 12.61 6.95 6.82
C ALA A 21 13.33 5.68 7.28
N ARG A 22 14.05 5.04 6.36
CA ARG A 22 14.79 3.81 6.64
C ARG A 22 16.03 3.76 5.78
N THR A 23 16.99 2.96 6.23
CA THR A 23 18.14 2.65 5.41
C THR A 23 17.83 1.42 4.56
N GLY A 24 17.95 1.57 3.24
CA GLY A 24 17.78 0.50 2.27
C GLY A 24 19.10 0.14 1.62
N ARG A 25 19.05 -0.82 0.69
CA ARG A 25 20.21 -1.26 -0.08
C ARG A 25 19.86 -1.21 -1.56
N ASN A 26 20.75 -0.68 -2.39
CA ASN A 26 20.55 -0.69 -3.83
C ASN A 26 20.56 -2.15 -4.31
N PRO A 27 19.48 -2.67 -4.93
CA PRO A 27 19.40 -4.07 -5.33
C PRO A 27 20.41 -4.44 -6.44
N ARG A 28 20.98 -3.46 -7.15
CA ARG A 28 21.98 -3.69 -8.21
C ARG A 28 23.42 -3.69 -7.70
N THR A 29 23.76 -2.85 -6.72
CA THR A 29 25.15 -2.64 -6.27
C THR A 29 25.41 -3.06 -4.83
N GLY A 30 24.37 -3.29 -4.03
CA GLY A 30 24.51 -3.59 -2.61
C GLY A 30 24.97 -2.40 -1.76
N THR A 31 25.03 -1.18 -2.30
CA THR A 31 25.40 -0.01 -1.51
C THR A 31 24.23 0.45 -0.65
N GLU A 32 24.55 0.95 0.54
CA GLU A 32 23.57 1.46 1.49
C GLU A 32 23.03 2.82 1.02
N ILE A 33 21.70 2.97 1.05
CA ILE A 33 21.00 4.19 0.62
C ILE A 33 20.02 4.66 1.69
N ARG A 34 20.00 5.96 1.96
CA ARG A 34 18.97 6.55 2.84
C ARG A 34 17.69 6.77 2.05
N ILE A 35 16.61 6.16 2.50
CA ILE A 35 15.26 6.32 1.93
C ILE A 35 14.48 7.23 2.88
N GLY A 36 14.09 8.41 2.38
CA GLY A 36 13.27 9.37 3.13
C GLY A 36 11.88 8.82 3.49
N PRO A 37 11.14 9.53 4.37
CA PRO A 37 9.76 9.16 4.65
C PRO A 37 8.90 9.33 3.39
N THR A 38 7.89 8.48 3.22
CA THR A 38 7.04 8.51 2.02
C THR A 38 5.63 8.07 2.36
N VAL A 39 4.64 8.68 1.70
CA VAL A 39 3.24 8.30 1.77
C VAL A 39 2.86 7.55 0.50
N SER A 40 2.22 6.39 0.66
CA SER A 40 1.77 5.56 -0.46
C SER A 40 0.31 5.19 -0.31
N ALA A 41 -0.41 5.03 -1.42
CA ALA A 41 -1.76 4.48 -1.39
C ALA A 41 -1.72 2.98 -1.14
N SER A 42 -2.61 2.49 -0.28
CA SER A 42 -2.82 1.07 -0.01
C SER A 42 -4.30 0.73 -0.20
N PHE A 43 -4.55 -0.42 -0.83
CA PHE A 43 -5.90 -0.92 -1.06
C PHE A 43 -6.14 -2.18 -0.23
N ARG A 44 -7.25 -2.18 0.51
CA ARG A 44 -7.76 -3.35 1.24
C ARG A 44 -8.97 -3.90 0.50
N PRO A 45 -8.86 -5.07 -0.17
CA PRO A 45 -9.98 -5.65 -0.89
C PRO A 45 -11.10 -6.09 0.06
N GLY A 46 -12.33 -5.76 -0.31
CA GLY A 46 -13.55 -6.15 0.40
C GLY A 46 -13.90 -7.62 0.19
N LYS A 47 -14.85 -8.13 0.99
CA LYS A 47 -15.26 -9.54 0.93
C LYS A 47 -15.76 -9.94 -0.46
N ALA A 48 -16.65 -9.13 -1.06
CA ALA A 48 -17.25 -9.47 -2.35
C ALA A 48 -16.21 -9.53 -3.49
N LEU A 49 -15.25 -8.59 -3.53
CA LEU A 49 -14.11 -8.68 -4.47
C LEU A 49 -13.27 -9.94 -4.23
N LYS A 50 -12.95 -10.27 -2.96
CA LYS A 50 -12.18 -11.48 -2.65
C LYS A 50 -12.90 -12.75 -3.09
N ASP A 51 -14.20 -12.84 -2.85
CA ASP A 51 -14.99 -14.01 -3.21
C ASP A 51 -15.13 -14.16 -4.72
N ALA A 52 -15.23 -13.06 -5.46
CA ALA A 52 -15.29 -13.07 -6.93
C ALA A 52 -13.99 -13.57 -7.61
N VAL A 53 -12.84 -13.48 -6.91
CA VAL A 53 -11.52 -13.81 -7.48
C VAL A 53 -10.99 -15.15 -6.96
N LYS A 54 -11.66 -15.78 -5.99
CA LYS A 54 -11.27 -17.13 -5.54
C LYS A 54 -11.45 -18.12 -6.70
N PRO A 55 -10.43 -18.92 -7.03
CA PRO A 55 -10.62 -20.03 -7.96
C PRO A 55 -11.61 -21.04 -7.37
N ALA A 56 -12.41 -21.64 -8.25
CA ALA A 56 -13.42 -22.65 -7.91
C ALA A 56 -12.81 -23.91 -7.27
#